data_AF-A0A377KCD7-F1
#
_entry.id   AF-A0A377KCD7-F1
#
_cell.length_a   1.000
_cell.length_b   1.000
_cell.length_c   1.000
_cell.angle_alpha   90.00
_cell.angle_beta   90.00
_cell.angle_gamma   90.00
#
_symmetry.space_group_name_H-M   'P 1'
#
loop_
_entity.id
_entity.type
_entity.pdbx_description
1 polymer ?
#
loop_
_entity_poly.entity_id
_entity_poly.type
_entity_poly.pdbx_seq_one_letter_code
_entity_poly.pdbx_strand_id
1 'polypeptide(L)' 'MQDADADFFALGGHSLLAMKLAAQLSRQFARQVTPGQVMVASTVAKLATIIDGEEDSTQRMGFENHSAVA' A
#
# COMPACT_ATOMS: atom_id res chain seq x y z
N MET A 1 -17.29 14.53 9.21
CA MET A 1 -17.00 13.14 8.85
C MET A 1 -15.55 13.13 8.39
N GLN A 2 -14.67 12.35 9.01
CA GLN A 2 -13.31 12.19 8.45
C GLN A 2 -13.40 11.15 7.34
N ASP A 3 -13.51 11.62 6.10
CA ASP A 3 -13.70 10.77 4.93
C ASP A 3 -12.54 9.77 4.71
N ALA A 4 -11.36 10.07 5.26
CA ALA A 4 -10.18 9.21 5.15
C ALA A 4 -10.31 7.86 5.89
N ASP A 5 -11.15 7.79 6.92
CA ASP A 5 -11.44 6.59 7.70
C ASP A 5 -12.66 5.82 7.19
N ALA A 6 -13.27 6.28 6.09
CA ALA A 6 -14.41 5.60 5.50
C ALA A 6 -13.99 4.24 4.92
N ASP A 7 -14.72 3.20 5.29
CA ASP A 7 -14.45 1.84 4.85
C ASP A 7 -14.95 1.61 3.42
N PHE A 8 -14.03 1.24 2.54
CA PHE A 8 -14.27 0.99 1.13
C PHE A 8 -15.38 -0.03 0.88
N PHE A 9 -15.48 -1.09 1.69
CA PHE A 9 -16.49 -2.14 1.53
C PHE A 9 -17.84 -1.71 2.10
N ALA A 10 -17.85 -0.98 3.22
CA ALA A 10 -19.07 -0.38 3.77
C ALA A 10 -19.72 0.62 2.80
N LEU A 11 -18.92 1.26 1.94
CA LEU A 11 -19.38 2.15 0.87
C LEU A 11 -19.81 1.42 -0.42
N GLY A 12 -19.84 0.08 -0.43
CA GLY A 12 -20.24 -0.73 -1.59
C GLY A 12 -19.08 -1.17 -2.50
N GLY A 13 -17.84 -0.97 -2.08
CA GLY A 13 -16.67 -1.55 -2.73
C GLY A 13 -16.70 -3.08 -2.71
N HIS A 14 -16.11 -3.69 -3.74
CA HIS A 14 -16.07 -5.15 -3.90
C HIS A 14 -14.77 -5.58 -4.57
N SER A 15 -14.53 -6.90 -4.66
CA SER A 15 -13.24 -7.47 -5.09
C SER A 15 -12.73 -6.92 -6.43
N LEU A 16 -13.59 -6.83 -7.45
CA LEU A 16 -13.20 -6.26 -8.73
C LEU A 16 -12.80 -4.78 -8.63
N LEU A 17 -13.49 -3.99 -7.78
CA LEU A 17 -13.14 -2.59 -7.57
C LEU A 17 -11.83 -2.47 -6.76
N ALA A 18 -11.62 -3.35 -5.78
CA ALA A 18 -10.36 -3.43 -5.03
C ALA A 18 -9.18 -3.81 -5.94
N MET A 19 -9.36 -4.75 -6.88
CA MET A 19 -8.34 -5.09 -7.87
C MET A 19 -8.00 -3.90 -8.78
N LYS A 20 -9.02 -3.18 -9.26
CA LYS A 20 -8.83 -1.96 -10.07
C LYS A 20 -8.13 -0.87 -9.27
N LEU A 21 -8.50 -0.67 -8.01
CA LEU A 21 -7.89 0.31 -7.12
C LEU A 21 -6.41 -0.02 -6.87
N ALA A 22 -6.09 -1.26 -6.51
CA ALA A 22 -4.72 -1.72 -6.32
C ALA A 22 -3.84 -1.47 -7.56
N ALA A 23 -4.36 -1.78 -8.76
CA ALA A 23 -3.66 -1.54 -10.02
C ALA A 23 -3.45 -0.04 -10.31
N GLN A 24 -4.42 0.81 -9.98
CA GLN A 24 -4.31 2.27 -10.14
C GLN A 24 -3.29 2.87 -9.18
N LEU A 25 -3.39 2.55 -7.89
CA LEU A 25 -2.44 2.98 -6.87
C LEU A 25 -1.02 2.54 -7.26
N SER A 26 -0.87 1.30 -7.73
CA SER A 26 0.45 0.81 -8.10
C SER A 26 1.12 1.62 -9.21
N ARG A 27 0.33 2.01 -10.21
CA ARG A 27 0.80 2.82 -11.35
C ARG A 27 1.09 4.26 -10.94
N GLN A 28 0.24 4.85 -10.11
CA GLN A 28 0.33 6.26 -9.74
C GLN A 28 1.47 6.54 -8.76
N PHE A 29 1.76 5.60 -7.86
CA PHE A 29 2.81 5.74 -6.85
C PHE A 29 4.08 4.97 -7.19
N ALA A 30 4.18 4.37 -8.38
CA ALA A 30 5.31 3.55 -8.83
C ALA A 30 5.72 2.47 -7.79
N ARG A 31 4.74 1.90 -7.10
CA ARG A 31 4.93 0.95 -5.99
C ARG A 31 3.98 -0.23 -6.15
N GLN A 32 4.35 -1.41 -5.68
CA GLN A 32 3.43 -2.54 -5.73
C GLN A 32 2.35 -2.42 -4.64
N VAL A 33 1.10 -2.24 -5.05
CA VAL A 33 -0.08 -2.33 -4.19
C VAL A 33 -0.91 -3.54 -4.63
N THR A 34 -1.21 -4.43 -3.70
CA THR A 34 -1.94 -5.67 -3.98
C THR A 34 -3.43 -5.55 -3.62
N PRO A 35 -4.32 -6.32 -4.27
CA PRO A 35 -5.73 -6.37 -3.87
C PRO A 35 -5.90 -6.82 -2.41
N GLY A 36 -5.04 -7.71 -1.93
CA GLY A 36 -5.03 -8.15 -0.53
C GLY A 36 -4.75 -7.00 0.44
N GLN A 37 -3.82 -6.09 0.11
CA GLN A 37 -3.58 -4.88 0.89
C GLN A 37 -4.83 -3.98 0.95
N VAL A 38 -5.56 -3.82 -0.16
CA VAL A 38 -6.84 -3.08 -0.16
C VAL A 38 -7.91 -3.74 0.71
N MET A 39 -7.92 -5.08 0.78
CA MET A 39 -8.86 -5.80 1.63
C MET A 39 -8.57 -5.63 3.13
N VAL A 40 -7.29 -5.61 3.53
CA VAL A 40 -6.91 -5.48 4.96
C VAL A 40 -6.82 -4.03 5.42
N ALA A 41 -6.42 -3.12 4.53
CA ALA A 41 -6.39 -1.68 4.72
C ALA A 41 -7.52 -1.04 3.92
N SER A 42 -8.75 -1.29 4.32
CA SER A 42 -9.96 -0.87 3.61
C SER A 42 -10.27 0.62 3.69
N THR A 43 -9.40 1.46 4.26
CA THR A 43 -9.59 2.91 4.37
C THR A 43 -8.45 3.67 3.70
N VAL A 44 -8.72 4.91 3.28
CA VAL A 44 -7.71 5.77 2.66
C VAL A 44 -6.53 6.02 3.60
N ALA A 45 -6.81 6.27 4.89
CA ALA A 45 -5.78 6.49 5.90
C ALA A 45 -4.82 5.29 6.02
N LYS A 46 -5.36 4.07 6.08
CA LYS A 46 -4.54 2.85 6.17
C LYS A 46 -3.76 2.57 4.89
N LEU A 47 -4.36 2.80 3.72
CA LEU A 47 -3.67 2.65 2.44
C LEU A 47 -2.51 3.64 2.29
N ALA A 48 -2.69 4.89 2.71
CA ALA A 48 -1.63 5.89 2.70
C ALA A 48 -0.44 5.43 3.56
N THR A 49 -0.70 4.93 4.78
CA THR A 49 0.37 4.37 5.63
C THR A 49 1.15 3.23 4.96
N ILE A 50 0.47 2.34 4.22
CA ILE A 50 1.14 1.25 3.49
C ILE A 50 1.99 1.80 2.34
N ILE A 51 1.43 2.73 1.57
CA ILE A 51 2.11 3.30 0.40
C ILE A 51 3.35 4.08 0.82
N ASP A 52 3.26 4.88 1.89
CA ASP A 52 4.38 5.65 2.44
C ASP A 52 5.40 4.74 3.16
N GLY A 53 4.94 3.76 3.94
CA GLY A 53 5.79 2.90 4.78
C GLY A 53 6.70 1.94 4.00
N GLU A 54 6.33 1.56 2.79
CA GLU A 54 7.16 0.69 1.92
C GLU A 54 8.41 1.40 1.36
N GLU A 55 8.58 2.72 1.54
CA GLU A 55 9.84 3.41 1.23
C GLU A 55 10.97 2.85 2.11
N ASP A 56 10.61 2.44 3.32
CA ASP A 56 11.55 2.08 4.39
C ASP A 56 11.98 0.60 4.32
N SER A 57 11.10 -0.30 3.84
CA SER A 57 11.40 -1.74 3.67
C SER A 57 12.29 -2.01 2.46
N THR A 58 12.06 -1.31 1.34
CA THR A 58 12.85 -1.44 0.12
C THR A 58 14.26 -0.84 0.27
N GLN A 59 14.40 0.23 1.07
CA GLN A 59 15.68 0.91 1.31
C GLN A 59 16.55 0.20 2.36
N ARG A 60 15.96 -0.46 3.37
CA ARG A 60 16.71 -1.27 4.35
C ARG A 60 17.44 -2.46 3.71
N MET A 61 16.80 -3.15 2.76
CA MET A 61 17.43 -4.28 2.06
C MET A 61 18.64 -3.88 1.18
N GLY A 62 18.80 -2.60 0.86
CA GLY A 62 19.95 -2.07 0.12
C GLY A 62 21.17 -1.71 0.96
N PHE A 63 21.03 -1.62 2.30
CA PHE A 63 22.09 -1.15 3.20
C PHE A 63 22.88 -2.27 3.91
N GLU A 64 22.46 -3.54 3.82
CA GLU A 64 23.02 -4.62 4.65
C GLU A 64 24.13 -5.45 3.99
N ASN A 65 24.56 -5.14 2.75
CA ASN A 65 25.47 -6.01 2.00
C ASN A 65 26.82 -5.37 1.59
N HIS A 66 27.40 -4.50 2.41
CA HIS A 66 28.80 -4.08 2.28
C HIS A 66 29.40 -3.63 3.62
N SER A 67 29.85 -4.58 4.45
CA SER A 67 30.99 -4.35 5.36
C SER A 67 31.46 -5.66 5.99
N ALA A 68 32.46 -6.28 5.38
CA ALA A 68 33.65 -6.80 6.07
C ALA A 68 34.65 -7.31 5.03
N VAL A 69 35.47 -6.39 4.52
CA VAL A 69 36.81 -6.72 4.02
C VAL A 69 37.74 -6.65 5.23
N ALA A 70 38.37 -7.76 5.56
CA ALA A 70 39.73 -7.86 6.12
C ALA A 70 40.15 -9.33 6.14
#